data_AF-A0A0G1MHV8-F1
#
_entry.id   AF-A0A0G1MHV8-F1
#
_cell.length_a   1.000
_cell.length_b   1.000
_cell.length_c   1.000
_cell.angle_alpha   90.00
_cell.angle_beta   90.00
_cell.angle_gamma   90.00
#
_symmetry.space_group_name_H-M   'P 1'
#
loop_
_entity.id
_entity.type
_entity.pdbx_description
1 polymer ?
#
loop_
_entity_poly.entity_id
_entity_poly.type
_entity_poly.pdbx_seq_one_letter_code
_entity_poly.pdbx_strand_id
1 'polypeptide(L)'
;TKFAQIESGHYQVILATGQLFGEGIDIPDIQTIVLAFPLAFEGKLSQYIGRIRGQQKMVYDYHDAKTKFLDQQFKKRKKFYKENGFKIN
;
A
#
# COMPACT_ATOMS: atom_id res chain seq x y z
N THR A 1 -15.80 -8.08 17.34
CA THR A 1 -15.90 -6.80 16.60
C THR A 1 -15.19 -6.95 15.26
N LYS A 2 -15.33 -6.00 14.32
CA LYS A 2 -14.57 -6.04 13.06
C LYS A 2 -13.04 -6.08 13.29
N PHE A 3 -12.55 -5.34 14.29
CA PHE A 3 -11.14 -5.35 14.67
C PHE A 3 -10.67 -6.71 15.17
N ALA A 4 -11.43 -7.39 16.05
CA ALA A 4 -11.09 -8.73 16.50
C ALA A 4 -11.03 -9.77 15.35
N GLN A 5 -11.85 -9.60 14.30
CA GLN A 5 -11.77 -10.44 13.10
C GLN A 5 -10.49 -10.17 12.30
N ILE A 6 -10.05 -8.92 12.21
CA ILE A 6 -8.81 -8.53 11.54
C ILE A 6 -7.59 -9.05 12.31
N GLU A 7 -7.56 -8.86 13.63
CA GLU A 7 -6.48 -9.31 14.52
C GLU A 7 -6.32 -10.83 14.54
N SER A 8 -7.43 -11.58 14.42
CA SER A 8 -7.40 -13.05 14.32
C SER A 8 -7.09 -13.57 12.92
N GLY A 9 -6.83 -12.70 11.93
CA GLY A 9 -6.61 -13.11 10.55
C GLY A 9 -7.87 -13.59 9.82
N HIS A 10 -9.05 -13.44 10.42
CA HIS A 10 -10.32 -13.87 9.86
C HIS A 10 -10.88 -12.82 8.88
N TYR A 11 -10.13 -12.60 7.80
CA TYR A 11 -10.48 -11.73 6.69
C TYR A 11 -9.87 -12.25 5.39
N GLN A 12 -10.48 -11.88 4.26
CA GLN A 12 -9.92 -12.13 2.93
C GLN A 12 -9.36 -10.84 2.32
N VAL A 13 -10.10 -9.73 2.48
CA VAL A 13 -9.74 -8.40 1.99
C VAL A 13 -10.13 -7.37 3.02
N ILE A 14 -9.28 -6.37 3.21
CA ILE A 14 -9.56 -5.19 4.03
C ILE A 14 -9.60 -3.98 3.10
N LEU A 15 -10.74 -3.29 3.07
CA LEU A 15 -10.87 -1.98 2.44
C LEU A 15 -10.77 -0.93 3.53
N ALA A 16 -9.71 -0.11 3.48
CA ALA A 16 -9.43 0.90 4.48
C ALA A 16 -9.07 2.24 3.82
N THR A 17 -9.34 3.33 4.52
CA THR A 17 -8.75 4.62 4.18
C THR A 17 -7.26 4.60 4.48
N GLY A 18 -6.49 5.42 3.78
CA GLY A 18 -5.05 5.52 4.02
C GLY A 18 -4.71 5.92 5.46
N GLN A 19 -5.52 6.75 6.11
CA GLN A 19 -5.31 7.14 7.50
C GLN A 19 -5.47 5.95 8.46
N LEU A 20 -6.54 5.16 8.28
CA LEU A 20 -6.79 3.99 9.13
C LEU A 20 -5.64 2.97 9.01
N PHE A 21 -5.20 2.69 7.79
CA PHE A 21 -4.09 1.76 7.55
C PHE A 21 -2.75 2.30 8.05
N GLY A 22 -2.49 3.60 7.85
CA GLY A 22 -1.21 4.24 8.20
C GLY A 22 -0.94 4.39 9.69
N GLU A 23 -1.98 4.59 10.50
CA GLU A 23 -1.84 5.01 11.89
C GLU A 23 -2.57 4.08 12.89
N GLY A 24 -3.66 3.41 12.50
CA GLY A 24 -4.67 2.95 13.46
C GLY A 24 -4.83 1.45 13.69
N ILE A 25 -4.26 0.57 12.86
CA ILE A 25 -4.59 -0.87 12.93
C ILE A 25 -3.38 -1.79 12.73
N ASP A 26 -3.11 -2.68 13.68
CA ASP A 26 -2.18 -3.80 13.46
C ASP A 26 -2.90 -4.90 12.69
N ILE A 27 -2.35 -5.25 11.53
CA ILE A 27 -2.92 -6.28 10.65
C ILE A 27 -1.84 -7.35 10.52
N PRO A 28 -1.93 -8.44 11.30
CA PRO A 28 -0.94 -9.49 11.22
C PRO A 28 -0.92 -10.09 9.82
N ASP A 29 0.29 -10.35 9.34
CA ASP A 29 0.58 -11.11 8.12
C ASP A 29 0.00 -10.58 6.80
N ILE A 30 -0.30 -9.28 6.71
CA ILE A 30 -0.66 -8.68 5.42
C ILE A 30 0.57 -8.67 4.49
N GLN A 31 0.46 -9.33 3.34
CA GLN A 31 1.58 -9.48 2.40
C GLN A 31 1.46 -8.55 1.18
N THR A 32 0.24 -8.08 0.91
CA THR A 32 -0.10 -7.36 -0.31
C THR A 32 -0.88 -6.09 -0.01
N ILE A 33 -0.54 -5.00 -0.70
CA ILE A 33 -1.32 -3.76 -0.71
C ILE A 33 -1.74 -3.44 -2.15
N VAL A 34 -2.97 -2.96 -2.30
CA VAL A 34 -3.45 -2.36 -3.54
C VAL A 34 -3.63 -0.86 -3.33
N LEU A 35 -2.88 -0.04 -4.07
CA LEU A 35 -3.00 1.41 -4.03
C LEU A 35 -4.13 1.85 -4.95
N ALA A 36 -5.34 1.93 -4.40
CA ALA A 36 -6.55 2.29 -5.13
C ALA A 36 -6.84 3.81 -5.18
N PHE A 37 -5.89 4.66 -4.76
CA PHE A 37 -6.05 6.11 -4.73
C PHE A 37 -4.72 6.85 -4.98
N PRO A 38 -4.74 8.11 -5.45
CA PRO A 38 -3.53 8.86 -5.75
C PRO A 38 -2.77 9.26 -4.48
N LEU A 39 -1.79 8.45 -4.10
CA LEU A 39 -0.83 8.71 -3.02
C LEU A 39 0.56 8.91 -3.62
N ALA A 40 1.28 9.98 -3.27
CA ALA A 40 2.69 10.12 -3.66
C ALA A 40 3.58 10.75 -2.59
N PHE A 41 3.07 10.93 -1.37
CA PHE A 41 3.90 11.35 -0.26
C PHE A 41 4.73 10.17 0.22
N GLU A 42 6.04 10.26 0.04
CA GLU A 42 6.99 9.17 0.31
C GLU A 42 6.92 8.66 1.75
N GLY A 43 6.74 9.54 2.73
CA GLY A 43 6.60 9.14 4.13
C GLY A 43 5.41 8.21 4.36
N LYS A 44 4.25 8.51 3.77
CA LYS A 44 3.05 7.63 3.87
C LYS A 44 3.22 6.34 3.08
N LEU A 45 3.84 6.42 1.90
CA LEU A 45 4.10 5.22 1.08
C LEU A 45 5.04 4.25 1.82
N SER A 46 6.10 4.79 2.44
CA SER A 46 7.02 4.04 3.28
C SER A 46 6.31 3.42 4.49
N GLN A 47 5.47 4.18 5.20
CA GLN A 47 4.66 3.66 6.31
C GLN A 47 3.77 2.49 5.87
N TYR A 48 3.09 2.60 4.73
CA TYR A 48 2.16 1.57 4.28
C TYR A 48 2.91 0.28 3.90
N ILE A 49 3.97 0.43 3.11
CA ILE A 49 4.82 -0.69 2.70
C ILE A 49 5.59 -1.29 3.89
N GLY A 50 5.91 -0.49 4.91
CA GLY A 50 6.49 -0.99 6.15
C GLY A 50 5.57 -1.98 6.89
N ARG A 51 4.25 -1.89 6.68
CA ARG A 51 3.27 -2.79 7.32
C ARG A 51 3.15 -4.14 6.61
N ILE A 52 3.60 -4.30 5.36
CA ILE A 52 3.58 -5.63 4.72
C ILE A 52 4.68 -6.54 5.28
N ARG A 53 4.26 -7.74 5.69
CA ARG A 53 5.10 -8.79 6.29
C ARG A 53 5.07 -10.05 5.41
N GLY A 54 5.91 -11.04 5.70
CA GLY A 54 5.98 -12.30 4.95
C GLY A 54 7.03 -12.32 3.83
N GLN A 55 7.10 -13.45 3.11
CA GLN A 55 8.14 -13.75 2.12
C GLN A 55 7.88 -13.08 0.76
N GLN A 56 6.62 -12.95 0.36
CA GLN A 56 6.22 -12.38 -0.92
C GLN A 56 5.45 -11.06 -0.71
N LYS A 57 6.22 -10.00 -0.50
CA LYS A 57 5.72 -8.63 -0.33
C LYS A 57 5.36 -8.03 -1.69
N MET A 58 4.08 -7.71 -1.91
CA MET A 58 3.59 -7.19 -3.20
C MET A 58 2.85 -5.85 -3.05
N VAL A 59 3.10 -4.95 -3.99
CA VAL A 59 2.34 -3.70 -4.11
C VAL A 59 1.73 -3.65 -5.50
N TYR A 60 0.41 -3.66 -5.58
CA TYR A 60 -0.32 -3.38 -6.80
C TYR A 60 -0.57 -1.87 -6.87
N ASP A 61 0.11 -1.21 -7.81
CA ASP A 61 0.01 0.23 -8.03
C ASP A 61 -0.60 0.50 -9.41
N TYR A 62 -1.80 1.10 -9.43
CA TYR A 62 -2.49 1.39 -10.67
C TYR A 62 -1.95 2.67 -11.32
N HIS A 63 -1.50 2.56 -12.58
CA HIS A 63 -1.02 3.68 -13.38
C HIS A 63 -2.05 4.10 -14.43
N ASP A 64 -2.72 5.22 -14.21
CA ASP A 64 -3.46 5.91 -15.26
C ASP A 64 -2.57 6.97 -15.93
N ALA A 65 -1.98 6.60 -17.07
CA ALA A 65 -1.12 7.48 -17.85
C ALA A 65 -1.89 8.56 -18.65
N LYS A 66 -3.20 8.35 -18.89
CA LYS A 66 -4.02 9.28 -19.69
C LYS A 66 -4.44 10.50 -18.88
N THR A 67 -4.49 10.37 -17.56
CA THR A 67 -4.79 11.47 -16.65
C THR A 67 -3.50 12.10 -16.14
N LYS A 68 -3.16 13.31 -16.64
CA LYS A 68 -1.89 14.03 -16.32
C LYS A 68 -1.59 14.13 -14.82
N PHE A 69 -2.61 14.30 -13.98
CA PHE A 69 -2.43 14.33 -12.52
C PHE A 69 -2.01 12.96 -11.97
N LEU A 70 -2.71 11.88 -12.34
CA LEU A 70 -2.44 10.53 -11.85
C LEU A 70 -1.09 10.01 -12.36
N ASP A 71 -0.71 10.33 -13.60
CA ASP A 71 0.61 10.02 -14.16
C ASP A 71 1.75 10.65 -13.33
N GLN A 72 1.61 11.91 -12.92
CA GLN A 72 2.59 12.56 -12.06
C GLN A 72 2.69 11.90 -10.67
N GLN A 73 1.56 11.48 -10.09
CA GLN A 73 1.55 10.76 -8.81
C GLN A 73 2.26 9.41 -8.94
N PHE A 74 1.97 8.65 -9.99
CA PHE A 74 2.63 7.37 -10.26
C PHE A 74 4.14 7.54 -10.49
N LYS A 75 4.57 8.55 -11.25
CA LYS A 75 6.01 8.81 -11.47
C LYS A 75 6.78 9.05 -10.17
N LYS A 76 6.19 9.74 -9.20
CA LYS A 76 6.76 9.92 -7.85
C LYS A 76 6.87 8.60 -7.10
N ARG A 77 5.81 7.78 -7.10
CA ARG A 77 5.86 6.42 -6.50
C ARG A 77 6.90 5.52 -7.18
N LYS A 78 6.97 5.53 -8.52
CA LYS A 78 7.95 4.79 -9.30
C LYS A 78 9.38 5.17 -8.95
N LYS A 79 9.65 6.47 -8.70
CA LYS A 79 10.94 6.93 -8.21
C LYS A 79 11.26 6.31 -6.84
N PHE A 80 10.33 6.41 -5.89
CA PHE A 80 10.46 5.78 -4.57
C PHE A 80 10.74 4.27 -4.68
N TYR A 81 10.01 3.53 -5.52
CA TYR A 81 10.22 2.09 -5.71
C TYR A 81 11.65 1.77 -6.18
N LYS A 82 12.17 2.54 -7.15
CA LYS A 82 13.54 2.37 -7.63
C LYS A 82 14.57 2.65 -6.55
N GLU A 83 14.40 3.75 -5.81
CA GLU A 83 15.33 4.16 -4.74
C GLU A 83 15.35 3.17 -3.57
N ASN A 84 14.26 2.43 -3.36
CA ASN A 84 14.13 1.44 -2.29
C ASN A 84 14.31 -0.01 -2.79
N GLY A 85 14.84 -0.22 -4.00
CA GLY A 85 15.23 -1.54 -4.50
C GLY A 85 14.06 -2.47 -4.86
N PHE A 86 12.86 -1.94 -5.11
CA PHE A 86 11.72 -2.74 -5.54
C PHE A 86 11.94 -3.30 -6.94
N LYS A 87 11.63 -4.59 -7.13
CA LYS A 87 11.48 -5.17 -8.45
C LYS A 87 10.14 -4.74 -9.04
N ILE A 88 10.18 -4.00 -10.14
CA ILE A 88 9.00 -3.57 -10.89
C ILE A 88 8.81 -4.53 -12.07
N ASN A 89 7.66 -5.19 -12.12
CA ASN A 89 7.27 -6.07 -13.22
C ASN A 89 6.43 -5.31 -14.25
#